data_AF-X1DBW8-F1
#
_entry.id   AF-X1DBW8-F1
#
_cell.length_a   1.000
_cell.length_b   1.000
_cell.length_c   1.000
_cell.angle_alpha   90.00
_cell.angle_beta   90.00
_cell.angle_gamma   90.00
#
_symmetry.space_group_name_H-M   'P 1'
#
loop_
_entity.id
_entity.type
_entity.pdbx_description
1 polymer ?
#
loop_
_entity_poly.entity_id
_entity_poly.type
_entity_poly.pdbx_seq_one_letter_code
_entity_poly.pdbx_strand_id
1 'polypeptide(L)'
;FSFFDSHFITININHHIHIDFFLFLIFIFFVSEYKQQRYLDIGITKYEWSTSNDERVRDDHKQLDGKIFSFKTPPVVDRRTGRRANPAEDFGCRCVAIPILP
;
A
#
# COMPACT_ATOMS: atom_id res chain seq x y z
N PHE A 1 21.12 -38.85 -20.86
CA PHE A 1 21.48 -37.46 -20.53
C PHE A 1 20.21 -36.75 -20.10
N SER A 2 19.72 -37.03 -18.89
CA SER A 2 18.37 -36.61 -18.48
C SER A 2 18.21 -36.54 -16.96
N PHE A 3 19.30 -36.20 -16.25
CA PHE A 3 19.27 -36.07 -14.79
C PHE A 3 19.86 -34.74 -14.28
N PHE A 4 20.47 -33.93 -15.15
CA PHE A 4 21.10 -32.65 -14.76
C PHE A 4 20.25 -31.40 -15.07
N ASP A 5 19.20 -31.50 -15.88
CA ASP A 5 18.44 -30.31 -16.33
C ASP A 5 17.30 -29.90 -15.37
N SER A 6 16.71 -30.83 -14.61
CA SER A 6 15.56 -30.51 -13.75
C SER A 6 15.92 -29.67 -12.52
N HIS A 7 17.11 -29.85 -11.94
CA HIS A 7 17.54 -29.07 -10.78
C HIS A 7 18.04 -27.67 -11.19
N PHE A 8 18.73 -27.53 -12.32
CA PHE A 8 19.17 -26.22 -12.83
C PHE A 8 17.99 -25.33 -13.23
N ILE A 9 16.99 -25.90 -13.92
CA ILE A 9 15.76 -25.18 -14.30
C ILE A 9 14.99 -24.74 -13.04
N THR A 10 14.88 -25.60 -12.02
CA THR A 10 14.16 -25.28 -10.78
C THR A 10 14.84 -24.16 -9.97
N ILE A 11 16.18 -24.14 -9.88
CA ILE A 11 16.92 -23.08 -9.19
C ILE A 11 16.81 -21.75 -9.95
N ASN A 12 16.92 -21.78 -11.28
CA ASN A 12 16.84 -20.59 -12.13
C ASN A 12 15.44 -19.94 -12.07
N ILE A 13 14.37 -20.75 -12.14
CA ILE A 13 12.99 -20.28 -11.98
C ILE A 13 12.75 -19.72 -10.58
N ASN A 14 13.19 -20.38 -9.50
CA ASN A 14 13.04 -19.84 -8.14
C ASN A 14 13.81 -18.54 -7.92
N HIS A 15 15.01 -18.40 -8.51
CA HIS A 15 15.80 -17.18 -8.42
C HIS A 15 15.17 -16.03 -9.22
N HIS A 16 14.61 -16.31 -10.40
CA HIS A 16 13.83 -15.35 -11.19
C HIS A 16 12.54 -14.94 -10.48
N ILE A 17 11.76 -15.89 -9.93
CA ILE A 17 10.55 -15.57 -9.15
C ILE A 17 10.89 -14.72 -7.92
N HIS A 18 12.01 -15.00 -7.23
CA HIS A 18 12.46 -14.19 -6.10
C HIS A 18 12.86 -12.77 -6.54
N ILE A 19 13.57 -12.63 -7.66
CA ILE A 19 13.95 -11.33 -8.23
C ILE A 19 12.68 -10.59 -8.70
N ASP A 20 11.73 -11.25 -9.35
CA ASP A 20 10.48 -10.67 -9.82
C ASP A 20 9.58 -10.23 -8.65
N PHE A 21 9.52 -11.01 -7.57
CA PHE A 21 8.82 -10.63 -6.33
C PHE A 21 9.49 -9.42 -5.66
N PHE A 22 10.82 -9.38 -5.65
CA PHE A 22 11.59 -8.28 -5.08
C PHE A 22 11.46 -7.00 -5.91
N LEU A 23 11.52 -7.12 -7.25
CA LEU A 23 11.29 -6.02 -8.19
C LEU A 23 9.85 -5.52 -8.14
N PHE A 24 8.86 -6.41 -7.95
CA PHE A 24 7.46 -6.04 -7.79
C PHE A 24 7.22 -5.27 -6.48
N LEU A 25 7.85 -5.68 -5.38
CA LEU A 25 7.84 -4.95 -4.11
C LEU A 25 8.50 -3.57 -4.23
N ILE A 26 9.67 -3.49 -4.89
CA ILE A 26 10.35 -2.21 -5.14
C ILE A 26 9.49 -1.30 -6.01
N PHE A 27 8.82 -1.85 -7.04
CA PHE A 27 7.96 -1.08 -7.93
C PHE A 27 6.72 -0.54 -7.20
N ILE A 28 6.06 -1.36 -6.39
CA ILE A 28 4.93 -0.91 -5.55
C ILE A 28 5.36 0.19 -4.60
N PHE A 29 6.51 0.00 -3.93
CA PHE A 29 7.04 0.97 -2.99
C PHE A 29 7.38 2.31 -3.68
N PHE A 30 8.03 2.26 -4.84
CA PHE A 30 8.39 3.45 -5.62
C PHE A 30 7.17 4.21 -6.13
N VAL A 31 6.12 3.51 -6.59
CA VAL A 31 4.88 4.15 -7.05
C VAL A 31 4.16 4.86 -5.89
N SER A 32 4.21 4.32 -4.67
CA SER A 32 3.61 4.94 -3.49
C SER A 32 4.31 6.23 -3.07
N GLU A 33 5.65 6.21 -2.98
CA GLU A 33 6.48 7.37 -2.68
C GLU A 33 6.29 8.46 -3.73
N TYR A 34 6.30 8.11 -5.02
CA TYR A 34 6.12 9.06 -6.11
C TYR A 34 4.76 9.76 -6.06
N LYS A 35 3.68 9.04 -5.73
CA LYS A 35 2.35 9.65 -5.52
C LYS A 35 2.35 10.63 -4.36
N GLN A 36 3.00 10.27 -3.24
CA GLN A 36 3.11 11.15 -2.08
C GLN A 36 3.88 12.44 -2.42
N GLN A 37 5.02 12.35 -3.09
CA GLN A 37 5.79 13.51 -3.54
C GLN A 37 4.97 14.41 -4.46
N ARG A 38 4.25 13.83 -5.43
CA ARG A 38 3.36 14.58 -6.35
C ARG A 38 2.26 15.35 -5.63
N TYR A 39 1.72 14.83 -4.53
CA TYR A 39 0.73 15.54 -3.71
C TYR A 39 1.34 16.67 -2.89
N LEU A 40 2.56 16.47 -2.37
CA LEU A 40 3.29 17.52 -1.66
C LEU A 40 3.72 18.65 -2.59
N ASP A 41 4.18 18.33 -3.81
CA ASP A 41 4.59 19.30 -4.83
C ASP A 41 3.46 20.25 -5.25
N ILE A 42 2.21 19.79 -5.18
CA ILE A 42 1.01 20.60 -5.47
C ILE A 42 0.35 21.19 -4.21
N GLY A 43 1.03 21.12 -3.05
CA GLY A 43 0.59 21.73 -1.79
C GLY A 43 -0.57 21.01 -1.09
N ILE A 44 -0.92 19.79 -1.53
CA ILE A 44 -2.00 19.01 -0.92
C ILE A 44 -1.47 18.35 0.35
N THR A 45 -1.91 18.89 1.49
CA THR A 45 -1.50 18.42 2.83
C THR A 45 -2.57 17.56 3.50
N LYS A 46 -3.79 17.57 2.98
CA LYS A 46 -4.97 16.92 3.56
C LYS A 46 -5.71 16.07 2.55
N TYR A 47 -6.41 15.07 3.06
CA TYR A 47 -7.27 14.20 2.29
C TYR A 47 -8.49 13.81 3.12
N GLU A 48 -9.58 13.48 2.43
CA GLU A 48 -10.71 12.75 3.00
C GLU A 48 -10.47 11.26 2.81
N TRP A 49 -10.70 10.48 3.88
CA TRP A 49 -10.60 9.03 3.83
C TRP A 49 -11.85 8.44 3.19
N SER A 50 -11.69 7.63 2.15
CA SER A 50 -12.79 6.88 1.53
C SER A 50 -12.50 5.37 1.56
N THR A 51 -13.40 4.60 2.16
CA THR A 51 -13.30 3.15 2.21
C THR A 51 -13.87 2.50 0.95
N SER A 52 -13.54 1.23 0.73
CA SER A 52 -14.11 0.45 -0.38
C SER A 52 -15.59 0.09 -0.18
N ASN A 53 -16.18 0.44 0.97
CA ASN A 53 -17.59 0.16 1.32
C ASN A 53 -18.02 -1.31 1.15
N ASP A 54 -17.06 -2.24 1.26
CA ASP A 54 -17.32 -3.68 1.19
C ASP A 54 -17.20 -4.36 2.56
N GLU A 55 -17.67 -5.60 2.63
CA GLU A 55 -17.68 -6.42 3.85
C GLU A 55 -16.28 -6.71 4.42
N ARG A 56 -15.23 -6.59 3.60
CA ARG A 56 -13.84 -6.87 4.00
C ARG A 56 -13.17 -5.64 4.63
N VAL A 57 -13.83 -4.48 4.61
CA VAL A 57 -13.34 -3.29 5.30
C VAL A 57 -13.38 -3.54 6.80
N ARG A 58 -12.23 -3.41 7.46
CA ARG A 58 -12.10 -3.55 8.91
C ARG A 58 -12.88 -2.46 9.63
N ASP A 59 -13.44 -2.74 10.80
CA ASP A 59 -14.28 -1.78 11.52
C ASP A 59 -13.53 -0.52 11.93
N ASP A 60 -12.23 -0.60 12.20
CA ASP A 60 -11.39 0.59 12.44
C ASP A 60 -11.30 1.49 11.21
N HIS A 61 -11.25 0.92 10.00
CA HIS A 61 -11.21 1.68 8.75
C HIS A 61 -12.58 2.27 8.41
N LYS A 62 -13.68 1.54 8.67
CA LYS A 62 -15.06 2.06 8.50
C LYS A 62 -15.27 3.33 9.32
N GLN A 63 -14.69 3.40 10.51
CA GLN A 63 -14.79 4.57 11.38
C GLN A 63 -13.97 5.76 10.91
N LEU A 64 -13.08 5.59 9.94
CA LEU A 64 -12.31 6.67 9.33
C LEU A 64 -13.01 7.24 8.09
N ASP A 65 -13.99 6.54 7.52
CA ASP A 65 -14.69 6.95 6.31
C ASP A 65 -15.30 8.36 6.43
N GLY A 66 -15.09 9.17 5.40
CA GLY A 66 -15.52 10.57 5.32
C GLY A 66 -14.75 11.55 6.21
N LYS A 67 -13.73 11.11 6.96
CA LYS A 67 -12.96 11.99 7.84
C LYS A 67 -11.75 12.56 7.13
N ILE A 68 -11.41 13.80 7.51
CA ILE A 68 -10.28 14.52 6.94
C ILE A 68 -9.05 14.31 7.82
N PHE A 69 -7.95 13.90 7.19
CA PHE A 69 -6.65 13.73 7.83
C PHE A 69 -5.56 14.44 7.04
N SER A 70 -4.40 14.63 7.67
CA SER A 70 -3.21 15.09 6.97
C SER A 70 -2.31 13.92 6.62
N PHE A 71 -1.70 13.95 5.44
CA PHE A 71 -0.66 12.99 5.05
C PHE A 71 0.51 12.95 6.05
N LYS A 72 0.80 14.06 6.73
CA LYS A 72 1.87 14.16 7.74
C LYS A 72 1.48 13.54 9.09
N THR A 73 0.20 13.44 9.38
CA THR A 73 -0.30 12.96 10.68
C THR A 73 -1.44 11.97 10.45
N PRO A 74 -1.11 10.75 9.97
CA PRO A 74 -2.10 9.74 9.67
C PRO A 74 -2.89 9.28 10.91
N PRO A 75 -4.14 8.84 10.72
CA PRO A 75 -4.95 8.28 11.78
C PRO A 75 -4.43 6.91 12.23
N VAL A 76 -4.94 6.44 13.37
CA VAL A 76 -4.76 5.05 13.81
C VAL A 76 -5.69 4.16 12.99
N VAL A 77 -5.11 3.18 12.28
CA VAL A 77 -5.83 2.24 11.40
C VAL A 77 -6.07 0.88 12.06
N ASP A 78 -5.34 0.60 13.15
CA ASP A 78 -5.52 -0.59 13.99
C ASP A 78 -5.41 -0.16 15.45
N ARG A 79 -6.54 -0.15 16.17
CA ARG A 79 -6.61 0.28 17.58
C ARG A 79 -5.92 -0.68 18.53
N ARG A 80 -5.82 -1.96 18.17
CA ARG A 80 -5.20 -2.99 19.01
C ARG A 80 -3.69 -2.80 19.06
N THR A 81 -3.07 -2.40 17.95
CA THR A 81 -1.61 -2.18 17.85
C THR A 81 -1.23 -0.71 17.97
N GLY A 82 -2.18 0.22 17.79
CA GLY A 82 -1.92 1.66 17.74
C GLY A 82 -1.26 2.11 16.44
N ARG A 83 -1.17 1.23 15.42
CA ARG A 83 -0.48 1.54 14.17
C ARG A 83 -1.22 2.63 13.40
N ARG A 84 -0.45 3.57 12.86
CA ARG A 84 -0.94 4.66 12.01
C ARG A 84 -0.49 4.45 10.58
N ALA A 85 -1.38 4.75 9.63
CA ALA A 85 -1.12 4.61 8.21
C ALA A 85 -2.10 5.48 7.41
N ASN A 86 -1.70 5.95 6.24
CA ASN A 86 -2.61 6.54 5.27
C ASN A 86 -3.42 5.44 4.54
N PRO A 87 -4.47 5.79 3.79
CA PRO A 87 -5.15 4.86 2.91
C PRO A 87 -4.16 4.14 1.98
N ALA A 88 -4.41 2.84 1.72
CA ALA A 88 -3.58 1.93 0.92
C ALA A 88 -2.18 1.58 1.48
N GLU A 89 -1.74 2.12 2.63
CA GLU A 89 -0.45 1.76 3.25
C GLU A 89 -0.53 0.53 4.17
N ASP A 90 -1.73 0.15 4.62
CA ASP A 90 -1.93 -1.06 5.40
C ASP A 90 -2.09 -2.31 4.51
N PHE A 91 -1.63 -3.46 4.99
CA PHE A 91 -1.72 -4.75 4.31
C PHE A 91 -3.16 -5.08 3.90
N GLY A 92 -3.35 -5.27 2.60
CA GLY A 92 -4.65 -5.58 2.00
C GLY A 92 -5.69 -4.44 2.07
N CYS A 93 -5.27 -3.24 2.48
CA CYS A 93 -6.12 -2.06 2.52
C CYS A 93 -6.43 -1.58 1.10
N ARG A 94 -7.72 -1.44 0.79
CA ARG A 94 -8.23 -0.90 -0.48
C ARG A 94 -8.87 0.49 -0.32
N CYS A 95 -8.72 1.11 0.86
CA CYS A 95 -9.18 2.47 1.09
C CYS A 95 -8.36 3.46 0.26
N VAL A 96 -8.96 4.59 -0.11
CA VAL A 96 -8.32 5.63 -0.92
C VAL A 96 -8.32 6.96 -0.17
N ALA A 97 -7.29 7.77 -0.42
CA ALA A 97 -7.21 9.15 0.02
C ALA A 97 -7.77 10.04 -1.10
N ILE A 98 -8.88 10.74 -0.84
CA ILE A 98 -9.42 11.75 -1.74
C ILE A 98 -8.72 13.07 -1.41
N PRO A 99 -7.77 13.54 -2.23
CA PRO A 99 -6.99 14.73 -1.92
C PRO A 99 -7.89 15.98 -1.89
N ILE A 100 -7.73 16.82 -0.86
CA ILE A 100 -8.44 18.10 -0.75
C ILE A 100 -7.52 19.20 -1.26
N LEU A 101 -7.96 19.89 -2.31
CA LEU A 101 -7.27 21.07 -2.82
C LEU A 101 -7.43 22.25 -1.84
N PRO A 102 -6.38 23.04 -1.59
CA PRO A 102 -6.44 24.23 -0.75
C PRO A 102 -7.31 25.34 -1.33
#